data_AF-A0A9X8RIZ0-F1
#
_entry.id   AF-A0A9X8RIZ0-F1
#
_cell.length_a   1.000
_cell.length_b   1.000
_cell.length_c   1.000
_cell.angle_alpha   90.00
_cell.angle_beta   90.00
_cell.angle_gamma   90.00
#
_symmetry.space_group_name_H-M   'P 1'
#
loop_
_entity.id
_entity.type
_entity.pdbx_description
1 polymer ?
#
loop_
_entity_poly.entity_id
_entity_poly.type
_entity_poly.pdbx_seq_one_letter_code
_entity_poly.pdbx_strand_id
1 'polypeptide(L)'
;MNKQKAKRFLRAIDMNIDKIEEEATKIYKERYLIETTDAIRISINLEGVVKSTISSWQGYSDDIFNMREVIVYEFSQEKVQIDDFLGELCFLNDYEEFATWCDTESETLNWNSYEKFNKENFDELVERNIEDGLPIFLKELSESIENCKQDLKLMIEI
;
A
#
# COMPACT_ATOMS: atom_id res chain seq x y z
N MET A 1 6.84 -15.39 -20.75
CA MET A 1 5.66 -16.21 -20.38
C MET A 1 5.05 -16.77 -21.66
N ASN A 2 4.37 -17.92 -21.65
CA ASN A 2 3.72 -18.47 -22.86
C ASN A 2 2.20 -18.20 -22.89
N LYS A 3 1.56 -18.31 -24.07
CA LYS A 3 0.12 -18.03 -24.27
C LYS A 3 -0.79 -18.80 -23.31
N GLN A 4 -0.50 -20.08 -23.07
CA GLN A 4 -1.32 -20.92 -22.20
C GLN A 4 -1.25 -20.46 -20.74
N LYS A 5 -0.06 -20.10 -20.25
CA LYS A 5 0.13 -19.53 -18.90
C LYS A 5 -0.54 -18.17 -18.78
N ALA A 6 -0.38 -17.27 -19.77
CA ALA A 6 -1.03 -15.96 -19.76
C ALA A 6 -2.57 -16.08 -19.64
N LYS A 7 -3.19 -17.00 -20.40
CA LYS A 7 -4.63 -17.30 -20.27
C LYS A 7 -5.03 -17.78 -18.88
N ARG A 8 -4.17 -18.57 -18.23
CA ARG A 8 -4.43 -19.06 -16.87
C ARG A 8 -4.30 -17.94 -15.84
N PHE A 9 -3.31 -17.06 -15.97
CA PHE A 9 -3.18 -15.90 -15.09
C PHE A 9 -4.35 -14.92 -15.21
N LEU A 10 -4.82 -14.63 -16.43
CA LEU A 10 -6.03 -13.82 -16.61
C LEU A 10 -7.21 -14.39 -15.82
N ARG A 11 -7.46 -15.70 -15.93
CA ARG A 11 -8.52 -16.37 -15.17
C ARG A 11 -8.27 -16.32 -13.66
N ALA A 12 -7.02 -16.49 -13.24
CA ALA A 12 -6.67 -16.42 -11.82
C ALA A 12 -6.95 -15.03 -11.25
N ILE A 13 -6.60 -13.96 -11.97
CA ILE A 13 -6.89 -12.57 -11.59
C ILE A 13 -8.40 -12.35 -11.52
N ASP A 14 -9.13 -12.65 -12.60
CA ASP A 14 -10.58 -12.42 -12.66
C ASP A 14 -11.35 -13.18 -11.56
N MET A 15 -10.91 -14.39 -11.20
CA MET A 15 -11.55 -15.20 -10.15
C MET A 15 -11.18 -14.80 -8.72
N ASN A 16 -10.13 -14.00 -8.53
CA ASN A 16 -9.62 -13.65 -7.20
C ASN A 16 -9.49 -12.13 -6.99
N ILE A 17 -10.27 -11.33 -7.72
CA ILE A 17 -10.25 -9.86 -7.61
C ILE A 17 -10.48 -9.41 -6.17
N ASP A 18 -11.49 -9.97 -5.48
CA ASP A 18 -11.81 -9.63 -4.10
C ASP A 18 -10.64 -9.91 -3.15
N LYS A 19 -9.88 -11.00 -3.37
CA LYS A 19 -8.71 -11.34 -2.56
C LYS A 19 -7.52 -10.43 -2.84
N ILE A 20 -7.40 -9.95 -4.08
CA ILE A 20 -6.38 -8.96 -4.46
C ILE A 20 -6.68 -7.65 -3.72
N GLU A 21 -7.94 -7.21 -3.75
CA GLU A 21 -8.37 -6.00 -3.03
C GLU A 21 -8.22 -6.13 -1.52
N GLU A 22 -8.59 -7.27 -0.94
CA GLU A 22 -8.45 -7.54 0.50
C GLU A 22 -6.98 -7.51 0.94
N GLU A 23 -6.10 -8.24 0.26
CA GLU A 23 -4.68 -8.29 0.61
C GLU A 23 -3.99 -6.94 0.39
N ALA A 24 -4.33 -6.23 -0.69
CA ALA A 24 -3.83 -4.89 -0.97
C ALA A 24 -4.26 -3.87 0.09
N THR A 25 -5.54 -3.88 0.47
CA THR A 25 -6.09 -3.00 1.52
C THR A 25 -5.44 -3.30 2.85
N LYS A 26 -5.31 -4.58 3.21
CA LYS A 26 -4.68 -4.99 4.46
C LYS A 26 -3.26 -4.45 4.58
N ILE A 27 -2.41 -4.70 3.57
CA ILE A 27 -1.01 -4.27 3.65
C ILE A 27 -0.89 -2.74 3.60
N TYR A 28 -1.78 -2.04 2.88
CA TYR A 28 -1.85 -0.58 2.89
C TYR A 28 -2.09 -0.03 4.31
N LYS A 29 -3.09 -0.58 5.02
CA LYS A 29 -3.42 -0.19 6.40
C LYS A 29 -2.29 -0.51 7.37
N GLU A 30 -1.76 -1.73 7.31
CA GLU A 30 -0.67 -2.19 8.21
C GLU A 30 0.62 -1.37 8.04
N ARG A 31 0.82 -0.76 6.87
CA ARG A 31 2.06 -0.05 6.53
C ARG A 31 1.92 1.47 6.51
N TYR A 32 0.71 2.01 6.69
CA TYR A 32 0.41 3.44 6.51
C TYR A 32 1.41 4.41 7.15
N LEU A 33 1.82 4.18 8.41
CA LEU A 33 2.80 5.03 9.12
C LEU A 33 4.24 4.49 9.10
N ILE A 34 4.48 3.34 8.46
CA ILE A 34 5.80 2.71 8.45
C ILE A 34 6.58 3.25 7.26
N GLU A 35 7.55 4.12 7.55
CA GLU A 35 8.51 4.58 6.55
C GLU A 35 9.24 3.38 5.96
N THR A 36 8.98 3.11 4.69
CA THR A 36 9.67 2.07 3.93
C THR A 36 10.16 2.64 2.61
N THR A 37 11.44 2.44 2.32
CA THR A 37 12.01 2.71 0.99
C THR A 37 11.76 1.56 0.02
N ASP A 38 11.13 0.48 0.50
CA ASP A 38 10.92 -0.74 -0.26
C ASP A 38 9.55 -0.72 -0.94
N ALA A 39 9.49 -1.28 -2.14
CA ALA A 39 8.23 -1.43 -2.85
C ALA A 39 7.41 -2.55 -2.21
N ILE A 40 6.13 -2.27 -2.01
CA ILE A 40 5.10 -3.24 -1.64
C ILE A 40 4.51 -3.79 -2.94
N ARG A 41 4.49 -5.11 -3.06
CA ARG A 41 3.99 -5.82 -4.24
C ARG A 41 2.85 -6.71 -3.86
N ILE A 42 1.80 -6.70 -4.67
CA ILE A 42 0.72 -7.68 -4.65
C ILE A 42 0.93 -8.60 -5.84
N SER A 43 1.11 -9.89 -5.57
CA SER A 43 1.28 -10.93 -6.59
C SER A 43 0.19 -11.98 -6.50
N ILE A 44 -0.06 -12.65 -7.63
CA ILE A 44 -0.94 -13.81 -7.71
C ILE A 44 -0.28 -14.95 -8.48
N ASN A 45 -0.44 -16.17 -7.99
CA ASN A 45 0.05 -17.37 -8.67
C ASN A 45 -1.02 -18.01 -9.57
N LEU A 46 -0.64 -19.05 -10.34
CA LEU A 46 -1.55 -19.78 -11.22
C LEU A 46 -2.69 -20.56 -10.51
N GLU A 47 -2.60 -20.71 -9.20
CA GLU A 47 -3.60 -21.37 -8.34
C GLU A 47 -4.58 -20.35 -7.72
N GLY A 48 -4.35 -19.05 -7.95
CA GLY A 48 -5.16 -17.98 -7.37
C GLY A 48 -4.75 -17.59 -5.94
N VAL A 49 -3.56 -18.01 -5.48
CA VAL A 49 -3.01 -17.56 -4.20
C VAL A 49 -2.47 -16.15 -4.39
N VAL A 50 -3.00 -15.22 -3.61
CA VAL A 50 -2.58 -13.81 -3.55
C VAL A 50 -1.62 -13.61 -2.39
N LYS A 51 -0.59 -12.79 -2.56
CA LYS A 51 0.37 -12.43 -1.51
C LYS A 51 0.79 -10.98 -1.60
N SER A 52 0.95 -10.33 -0.45
CA SER A 52 1.74 -9.11 -0.34
C SER A 52 3.20 -9.44 0.01
N THR A 53 4.15 -8.74 -0.62
CA THR A 53 5.57 -8.84 -0.29
C THR A 53 6.20 -7.46 -0.24
N ILE A 54 7.16 -7.28 0.67
CA ILE A 54 7.98 -6.08 0.75
C ILE A 54 9.33 -6.43 0.14
N SER A 55 9.72 -5.69 -0.88
CA SER A 55 10.95 -5.96 -1.61
C SER A 55 11.73 -4.68 -1.81
N SER A 56 12.97 -4.69 -1.35
CA SER A 56 13.97 -3.74 -1.81
C SER A 56 14.27 -3.99 -3.29
N TRP A 57 14.87 -2.99 -3.96
CA TRP A 57 15.23 -3.00 -5.39
C TRP A 57 15.97 -4.28 -5.89
N GLN A 58 16.47 -5.14 -5.01
CA GLN A 58 17.19 -6.37 -5.34
C GLN A 58 16.35 -7.67 -5.29
N GLY A 59 15.13 -7.67 -4.76
CA GLY A 59 14.42 -8.90 -4.41
C GLY A 59 13.16 -9.19 -5.21
N TYR A 60 13.28 -9.56 -6.49
CA TYR A 60 12.22 -10.34 -7.13
C TYR A 60 12.32 -11.78 -6.60
N SER A 61 11.20 -12.37 -6.17
CA SER A 61 11.20 -13.77 -5.75
C SER A 61 11.55 -14.68 -6.94
N ASP A 62 12.17 -15.83 -6.66
CA ASP A 62 12.41 -16.87 -7.67
C ASP A 62 11.11 -17.25 -8.39
N ASP A 63 9.96 -17.15 -7.72
CA ASP A 63 8.67 -17.46 -8.31
C ASP A 63 8.22 -16.41 -9.35
N ILE A 64 8.56 -15.13 -9.17
CA ILE A 64 8.31 -14.09 -10.18
C ILE A 64 9.29 -14.27 -11.36
N PHE A 65 10.58 -14.48 -11.09
CA PHE A 65 11.58 -14.75 -12.14
C PHE A 65 11.24 -15.98 -12.98
N ASN A 66 10.75 -17.04 -12.33
CA ASN A 66 10.33 -18.28 -12.99
C ASN A 66 8.90 -18.21 -13.56
N MET A 67 8.25 -17.05 -13.52
CA MET A 67 6.89 -16.82 -14.03
C MET A 67 5.87 -17.82 -13.46
N ARG A 68 6.00 -18.11 -12.16
CA ARG A 68 5.04 -18.86 -11.34
C ARG A 68 4.04 -17.92 -10.68
N GLU A 69 4.43 -16.67 -10.48
CA GLU A 69 3.59 -15.55 -10.02
C GLU A 69 3.65 -14.39 -11.04
N VAL A 70 2.62 -13.55 -11.03
CA VAL A 70 2.60 -12.25 -11.70
C VAL A 70 2.31 -11.16 -10.68
N ILE A 71 2.97 -10.02 -10.81
CA ILE A 71 2.68 -8.83 -10.01
C ILE A 71 1.44 -8.17 -10.63
N VAL A 72 0.43 -7.93 -9.80
CA VAL A 72 -0.82 -7.25 -10.21
C VAL A 72 -0.83 -5.79 -9.78
N TYR A 73 -0.06 -5.44 -8.75
CA TYR A 73 0.12 -4.08 -8.29
C TYR A 73 1.46 -3.95 -7.57
N GLU A 74 2.12 -2.81 -7.76
CA GLU A 74 3.33 -2.42 -7.04
C GLU A 74 3.17 -0.95 -6.65
N PHE A 75 3.40 -0.65 -5.38
CA PHE A 75 3.37 0.71 -4.86
C PHE A 75 4.46 0.89 -3.81
N SER A 76 4.91 2.13 -3.66
CA SER A 76 5.70 2.58 -2.52
C SER A 76 4.82 3.49 -1.68
N GLN A 77 4.87 3.34 -0.36
CA GLN A 77 4.32 4.36 0.52
C GLN A 77 5.35 5.48 0.65
N GLU A 78 4.99 6.67 0.19
CA GLU A 78 5.76 7.86 0.54
C GLU A 78 5.70 8.06 2.05
N LYS A 79 6.74 8.67 2.60
CA LYS A 79 6.76 9.01 4.02
C LYS A 79 5.62 9.99 4.28
N VAL A 80 4.60 9.50 4.98
CA VAL A 80 3.52 10.28 5.56
C VAL A 80 4.15 11.26 6.56
N GLN A 81 4.43 12.49 6.15
CA GLN A 81 5.00 13.47 7.08
C GLN A 81 3.90 13.93 8.00
N ILE A 82 4.23 14.10 9.28
CA ILE A 82 3.25 14.60 10.23
C ILE A 82 2.74 15.99 9.81
N ASP A 83 3.60 16.78 9.17
CA ASP A 83 3.28 18.08 8.57
C ASP A 83 2.21 17.99 7.45
N ASP A 84 2.07 16.84 6.76
CA ASP A 84 1.02 16.64 5.75
C ASP A 84 -0.39 16.60 6.37
N PHE A 85 -0.48 16.32 7.68
CA PHE A 85 -1.72 16.27 8.46
C PHE A 85 -1.87 17.50 9.35
N LEU A 86 -0.75 18.14 9.69
CA LEU A 86 -0.66 19.33 10.52
C LEU A 86 -0.68 20.59 9.63
N GLY A 87 -1.89 21.06 9.31
CA GLY A 87 -2.09 22.28 8.52
C GLY A 87 -3.51 22.43 8.00
N GLU A 88 -4.24 21.32 7.86
CA GLU A 88 -5.68 21.37 7.67
C GLU A 88 -6.37 21.59 9.02
N LEU A 89 -6.97 22.78 9.20
CA LEU A 89 -7.80 23.20 10.34
C LEU A 89 -8.88 22.18 10.76
N CYS A 90 -9.15 21.18 9.92
CA CYS A 90 -10.16 20.14 10.07
C CYS A 90 -9.71 18.95 10.95
N PHE A 91 -8.41 18.81 11.25
CA PHE A 91 -7.87 17.59 11.88
C PHE A 91 -7.08 17.81 13.16
N LEU A 92 -6.41 18.95 13.32
CA LEU A 92 -5.60 19.24 14.51
C LEU A 92 -5.79 20.69 14.96
N ASN A 93 -6.59 20.89 16.00
CA ASN A 93 -6.59 22.15 16.76
C ASN A 93 -5.30 22.33 17.59
N ASP A 94 -4.44 21.31 17.69
CA ASP A 94 -3.39 21.25 18.70
C ASP A 94 -1.98 21.24 18.09
N TYR A 95 -1.75 21.70 16.85
CA TYR A 95 -0.37 21.75 16.29
C TYR A 95 0.55 22.64 17.11
N GLU A 96 0.11 23.86 17.42
CA GLU A 96 0.92 24.78 18.23
C GLU A 96 1.17 24.21 19.63
N GLU A 97 0.19 23.49 20.19
CA GLU A 97 0.31 22.82 21.47
C GLU A 97 1.27 21.63 21.41
N PHE A 98 1.20 20.81 20.35
CA PHE A 98 2.11 19.70 20.10
C PHE A 98 3.54 20.17 19.84
N ALA A 99 3.73 21.23 19.05
CA ALA A 99 5.04 21.82 18.79
C ALA A 99 5.64 22.41 20.07
N THR A 100 4.84 23.14 20.85
CA THR A 100 5.27 23.65 22.17
C THR A 100 5.61 22.51 23.13
N TRP A 101 4.83 21.43 23.13
CA TRP A 101 5.10 20.25 23.93
C TRP A 101 6.41 19.57 23.51
N CYS A 102 6.65 19.40 22.20
CA CYS A 102 7.91 18.85 21.69
C CYS A 102 9.11 19.69 22.14
N ASP A 103 9.02 21.01 22.01
CA ASP A 103 10.07 21.94 22.44
C ASP A 103 10.32 21.85 23.96
N THR A 104 9.25 21.72 24.75
CA THR A 104 9.32 21.63 26.22
C THR A 104 9.92 20.31 26.68
N GLU A 105 9.50 19.19 26.07
CA GLU A 105 9.93 17.84 26.42
C GLU A 105 11.22 17.41 25.70
N SER A 106 11.82 18.27 24.86
CA SER A 106 12.96 17.94 24.00
C SER A 106 12.70 16.73 23.08
N GLU A 107 11.48 16.61 22.58
CA GLU A 107 11.04 15.58 21.64
C GLU A 107 11.14 16.08 20.19
N THR A 108 10.88 15.20 19.22
CA THR A 108 10.99 15.50 17.78
C THR A 108 9.62 15.57 17.12
N LEU A 109 9.39 16.48 16.17
CA LEU A 109 8.13 16.58 15.42
C LEU A 109 7.93 15.38 14.48
N ASN A 110 7.42 14.26 14.99
CA ASN A 110 7.10 13.06 14.24
C ASN A 110 5.96 12.27 14.89
N TRP A 111 5.48 11.24 14.18
CA TRP A 111 4.37 10.39 14.64
C TRP A 111 4.61 9.73 15.99
N ASN A 112 5.85 9.30 16.31
CA ASN A 112 6.15 8.69 17.60
C ASN A 112 5.96 9.68 18.76
N SER A 113 6.35 10.94 18.55
CA SER A 113 6.14 11.99 19.54
C SER A 113 4.67 12.41 19.63
N TYR A 114 3.97 12.42 18.50
CA TYR A 114 2.54 12.73 18.48
C TYR A 114 1.69 11.65 19.17
N GLU A 115 2.05 10.37 19.03
CA GLU A 115 1.45 9.28 19.81
C GLU A 115 1.64 9.48 21.32
N LYS A 116 2.80 9.99 21.76
CA LYS A 116 3.03 10.32 23.17
C LYS A 116 2.17 11.51 23.62
N PHE A 117 2.07 12.54 22.79
CA PHE A 117 1.34 13.77 23.07
C PHE A 117 -0.18 13.55 23.15
N ASN A 118 -0.76 12.85 22.15
CA ASN A 118 -2.20 12.66 22.02
C ASN A 118 -2.57 11.19 21.90
N LYS A 119 -2.09 10.39 22.85
CA LYS A 119 -2.28 8.94 22.87
C LYS A 119 -3.74 8.52 22.76
N GLU A 120 -4.65 9.27 23.36
CA GLU A 120 -6.08 8.92 23.41
C GLU A 120 -6.75 9.01 22.04
N ASN A 121 -6.32 9.94 21.18
CA ASN A 121 -6.93 10.17 19.86
C ASN A 121 -6.02 9.77 18.69
N PHE A 122 -4.81 9.28 18.97
CA PHE A 122 -3.84 8.91 17.94
C PHE A 122 -4.40 7.86 16.98
N ASP A 123 -4.93 6.77 17.51
CA ASP A 123 -5.46 5.66 16.70
C ASP A 123 -6.64 6.12 15.82
N GLU A 124 -7.55 6.94 16.36
CA GLU A 124 -8.69 7.49 15.62
C GLU A 124 -8.24 8.42 14.49
N LEU A 125 -7.25 9.27 14.75
CA LEU A 125 -6.68 10.15 13.72
C LEU A 125 -6.06 9.32 12.60
N VAL A 126 -5.27 8.30 12.93
CA VAL A 126 -4.62 7.44 11.93
C VAL A 126 -5.66 6.67 11.12
N GLU A 127 -6.66 6.09 11.77
CA GLU A 127 -7.74 5.36 11.10
C GLU A 127 -8.52 6.26 10.14
N ARG A 128 -8.88 7.48 10.56
CA ARG A 128 -9.59 8.43 9.69
C ARG A 128 -8.79 8.78 8.44
N ASN A 129 -7.50 9.00 8.58
CA ASN A 129 -6.62 9.34 7.46
C ASN A 129 -6.38 8.16 6.51
N ILE A 130 -6.32 6.94 7.05
CA ILE A 130 -6.34 5.72 6.25
C ILE A 130 -7.63 5.65 5.43
N GLU A 131 -8.79 5.86 6.06
CA GLU A 131 -10.10 5.79 5.38
C GLU A 131 -10.28 6.90 4.34
N ASP A 132 -9.75 8.10 4.57
CA ASP A 132 -9.76 9.20 3.60
C ASP A 132 -8.86 8.91 2.38
N GLY A 133 -7.72 8.22 2.58
CA GLY A 133 -6.80 7.82 1.51
C GLY A 133 -7.21 6.55 0.75
N LEU A 134 -7.98 5.66 1.38
CA LEU A 134 -8.33 4.35 0.85
C LEU A 134 -9.03 4.40 -0.53
N PRO A 135 -9.97 5.31 -0.82
CA PRO A 135 -10.60 5.39 -2.14
C PRO A 135 -9.61 5.70 -3.28
N ILE A 136 -8.60 6.53 -3.01
CA ILE A 136 -7.57 6.87 -4.00
C ILE A 136 -6.71 5.64 -4.27
N PHE A 137 -6.25 4.98 -3.20
CA PHE A 137 -5.47 3.74 -3.29
C PHE A 137 -6.22 2.64 -4.07
N LEU A 138 -7.51 2.41 -3.76
CA LEU A 138 -8.31 1.39 -4.45
C LEU A 138 -8.50 1.69 -5.93
N LYS A 139 -8.59 2.97 -6.30
CA LYS A 139 -8.66 3.38 -7.71
C LYS A 139 -7.37 3.04 -8.45
N GLU A 140 -6.21 3.36 -7.88
CA GLU A 140 -4.91 3.03 -8.47
C GLU A 140 -4.69 1.52 -8.60
N LEU A 141 -5.10 0.76 -7.58
CA LEU A 141 -5.10 -0.69 -7.60
C LEU A 141 -5.95 -1.23 -8.77
N SER A 142 -7.17 -0.74 -8.92
CA SER A 142 -8.07 -1.15 -10.02
C SER A 142 -7.47 -0.84 -11.40
N GLU A 143 -6.86 0.34 -11.57
CA GLU A 143 -6.19 0.71 -12.82
C GLU A 143 -5.00 -0.20 -13.12
N SER A 144 -4.20 -0.54 -12.11
CA SER A 144 -3.05 -1.44 -12.25
C SER A 144 -3.47 -2.86 -12.63
N ILE A 145 -4.53 -3.39 -12.00
CA ILE A 145 -5.07 -4.71 -12.32
C ILE A 145 -5.53 -4.77 -13.78
N GLU A 146 -6.23 -3.74 -14.26
CA GLU A 146 -6.67 -3.70 -15.65
C GLU A 146 -5.50 -3.58 -16.64
N ASN A 147 -4.47 -2.80 -16.30
CA ASN A 147 -3.23 -2.75 -17.09
C ASN A 147 -2.54 -4.13 -17.16
N CYS A 148 -2.40 -4.81 -16.01
CA CYS A 148 -1.86 -6.17 -15.95
C CYS A 148 -2.66 -7.15 -16.83
N LYS A 149 -4.00 -7.06 -16.80
CA LYS A 149 -4.87 -7.86 -17.67
C LYS A 149 -4.68 -7.52 -19.16
N GLN A 150 -4.50 -6.26 -19.51
CA GLN A 150 -4.21 -5.85 -20.89
C GLN A 150 -2.89 -6.44 -21.38
N ASP A 151 -1.83 -6.36 -20.58
CA ASP A 151 -0.52 -6.95 -20.91
C ASP A 151 -0.62 -8.47 -21.13
N LEU A 152 -1.35 -9.17 -20.27
CA LEU A 152 -1.59 -10.60 -20.43
C LEU A 152 -2.38 -10.94 -21.71
N LYS A 153 -3.36 -10.11 -22.08
CA LYS A 153 -4.13 -10.27 -23.33
C LYS A 153 -3.23 -10.09 -24.55
N LEU A 154 -2.37 -9.06 -24.57
CA LEU A 154 -1.41 -8.83 -25.64
C LEU A 154 -0.48 -10.05 -25.84
N MET A 155 0.00 -10.66 -24.76
CA MET A 155 0.82 -11.88 -24.83
C MET A 155 0.10 -13.11 -25.41
N ILE A 156 -1.25 -13.10 -25.42
CA ILE A 156 -2.05 -14.19 -26.01
C ILE A 156 -2.25 -13.96 -27.51
N GLU A 157 -2.43 -12.70 -27.90
CA GLU A 157 -2.72 -12.28 -29.27
C GLU A 157 -1.48 -12.32 -30.18
N ILE A 158 -0.29 -12.00 -29.65
CA ILE A 158 1.02 -12.16 -30.33
C ILE A 158 1.37 -13.63 -30.46
#